data_AF-A0A089ZHH7-F1
#
_entry.id   AF-A0A089ZHH7-F1
#
_cell.length_a   1.000
_cell.length_b   1.000
_cell.length_c   1.000
_cell.angle_alpha   90.00
_cell.angle_beta   90.00
_cell.angle_gamma   90.00
#
_symmetry.space_group_name_H-M   'P 1'
#
loop_
_entity.id
_entity.type
_entity.pdbx_description
1 polymer ?
#
loop_
_entity_poly.entity_id
_entity_poly.type
_entity_poly.pdbx_seq_one_letter_code
_entity_poly.pdbx_strand_id
1 'polypeptide(L)'
;METKYLVGILVMIVAIGGATACNFLLPVNEPVAQDKSPASTPAVGNASGGSEEQTQDTTKKTVQAQKVTCTKCGGDGVLTCTSCGGSGGLKGSCPTCGGDGEVYIDGNGNTNPNFVQMVKVLACHTETCPACGGTGGEKKTCTKCGGDGKISCPACGGDGYT
;
A
#
# COMPACT_ATOMS: atom_id res chain seq x y z
N MET A 1 -43.51 -12.49 31.33
CA MET A 1 -42.50 -12.90 30.34
C MET A 1 -43.02 -14.15 29.67
N GLU A 2 -43.42 -14.02 28.41
CA GLU A 2 -44.12 -15.07 27.67
C GLU A 2 -43.18 -16.25 27.41
N THR A 3 -43.67 -17.47 27.62
CA THR A 3 -42.94 -18.75 27.50
C THR A 3 -42.17 -18.90 26.18
N LYS A 4 -42.62 -18.19 25.13
CA LYS A 4 -41.97 -18.10 23.82
C LYS A 4 -40.56 -17.50 23.86
N TYR A 5 -40.31 -16.54 24.76
CA TYR A 5 -38.98 -15.93 24.94
C TYR A 5 -38.01 -16.87 25.65
N LEU A 6 -38.50 -17.67 26.59
CA LEU A 6 -37.69 -18.67 27.31
C LEU A 6 -37.20 -19.78 26.38
N VAL A 7 -38.07 -20.23 25.46
CA VAL A 7 -37.71 -21.20 24.41
C VAL A 7 -36.68 -20.59 23.44
N GLY A 8 -36.86 -19.31 23.05
CA GLY A 8 -35.91 -18.62 22.17
C GLY A 8 -34.50 -18.47 22.75
N ILE A 9 -34.40 -18.15 24.05
CA ILE A 9 -33.11 -18.01 24.75
C ILE A 9 -32.40 -19.37 24.91
N LEU A 10 -33.15 -20.43 25.20
CA LEU A 10 -32.60 -21.79 25.31
C LEU A 10 -31.99 -22.27 23.98
N VAL A 11 -32.65 -22.02 22.86
CA VAL A 11 -32.13 -22.39 21.53
C VAL A 11 -30.85 -21.62 21.20
N MET A 12 -30.76 -20.33 21.58
CA MET A 12 -29.55 -19.53 21.37
C MET A 12 -28.36 -20.01 22.22
N ILE A 13 -28.59 -20.41 23.47
CA ILE A 13 -27.51 -20.92 24.34
C ILE A 13 -26.98 -22.26 23.80
N VAL A 14 -27.85 -23.14 23.29
CA VAL A 14 -27.45 -24.42 22.68
C VAL A 14 -26.69 -24.23 21.37
N ALA A 15 -27.03 -23.21 20.57
CA ALA A 15 -26.31 -22.88 19.33
C ALA A 15 -24.91 -22.29 19.58
N ILE A 16 -24.72 -21.52 20.66
CA ILE A 16 -23.41 -20.94 21.03
C ILE A 16 -22.54 -21.96 21.78
N GLY A 17 -23.14 -22.89 22.51
CA GLY A 17 -22.43 -23.95 23.25
C GLY A 17 -21.86 -25.09 22.40
N GLY A 18 -22.12 -25.11 21.08
CA GLY A 18 -21.69 -26.18 20.17
C GLY A 18 -20.31 -26.03 19.53
N ALA A 19 -19.55 -24.96 19.84
CA ALA A 19 -18.29 -24.63 19.16
C ALA A 19 -17.04 -24.62 20.05
N THR A 20 -17.09 -25.17 21.27
CA THR A 20 -15.92 -25.23 22.17
C THR A 20 -15.58 -26.66 22.57
N ALA A 21 -15.33 -27.51 21.58
CA ALA A 21 -14.69 -28.81 21.81
C ALA A 21 -13.98 -29.30 20.54
N CYS A 22 -13.06 -28.49 19.97
CA CYS A 22 -12.00 -28.94 19.05
C CYS A 22 -11.09 -27.75 18.67
N ASN A 23 -10.11 -27.42 19.50
CA ASN A 23 -8.81 -26.86 19.05
C ASN A 23 -7.83 -26.74 20.22
N PHE A 24 -7.55 -27.88 20.84
CA PHE A 24 -6.51 -27.99 21.86
C PHE A 24 -5.55 -29.13 21.53
N LEU A 25 -5.01 -29.15 20.30
CA LEU A 25 -3.89 -30.01 19.93
C LEU A 25 -3.08 -29.33 18.83
N LEU A 26 -2.18 -28.40 19.18
CA LEU A 26 -0.89 -28.32 18.50
C LEU A 26 0.23 -28.01 19.52
N PRO A 27 1.39 -28.67 19.37
CA PRO A 27 2.43 -28.76 20.38
C PRO A 27 3.28 -27.49 20.49
N VAL A 28 3.72 -27.25 21.73
CA VAL A 28 4.86 -26.45 22.14
C VAL A 28 6.08 -26.80 21.29
N ASN A 29 6.68 -25.79 20.64
CA ASN A 29 8.10 -25.80 20.34
C ASN A 29 8.70 -24.44 20.71
N GLU A 30 9.91 -24.55 21.25
CA GLU A 30 10.64 -23.69 22.15
C GLU A 30 11.14 -22.35 21.57
N PRO A 31 11.57 -21.41 22.43
CA PRO A 31 12.14 -20.13 22.01
C PRO A 31 13.53 -20.31 21.38
N VAL A 32 13.69 -19.89 20.12
CA VAL A 32 15.03 -19.75 19.52
C VAL A 32 15.67 -18.46 20.03
N ALA A 33 16.58 -18.64 20.97
CA ALA A 33 17.61 -17.67 21.30
C ALA A 33 18.82 -17.84 20.35
N GLN A 34 19.30 -16.69 19.86
CA GLN A 34 20.68 -16.37 19.47
C GLN A 34 21.36 -17.20 18.36
N ASP A 35 21.84 -16.53 17.30
CA ASP A 35 23.29 -16.38 17.17
C ASP A 35 23.68 -15.24 16.22
N LYS A 36 24.56 -14.36 16.72
CA LYS A 36 25.40 -13.49 15.90
C LYS A 36 26.48 -14.38 15.30
N SER A 37 26.63 -14.43 13.98
CA SER A 37 27.89 -14.91 13.41
C SER A 37 28.56 -13.84 12.54
N PRO A 38 29.83 -13.50 12.83
CA PRO A 38 30.70 -12.71 11.98
C PRO A 38 31.37 -13.61 10.93
N ALA A 39 31.52 -13.13 9.71
CA ALA A 39 32.36 -13.77 8.70
C ALA A 39 33.55 -12.86 8.39
N SER A 40 34.74 -13.30 8.80
CA SER A 40 36.03 -12.71 8.47
C SER A 40 36.86 -13.68 7.62
N THR A 41 37.48 -13.12 6.56
CA THR A 41 38.81 -13.45 5.95
C THR A 41 39.01 -14.78 5.18
N PRO A 42 40.12 -14.96 4.40
CA PRO A 42 40.83 -14.05 3.48
C PRO A 42 41.09 -14.71 2.08
N ALA A 43 41.51 -13.95 1.05
CA ALA A 43 42.27 -14.52 -0.07
C ALA A 43 43.19 -13.48 -0.75
N VAL A 44 44.45 -13.87 -0.91
CA VAL A 44 45.59 -13.15 -1.49
C VAL A 44 45.70 -13.46 -3.00
N GLY A 45 46.14 -12.51 -3.83
CA GLY A 45 46.60 -12.76 -5.20
C GLY A 45 46.86 -11.50 -6.04
N ASN A 46 48.15 -11.22 -6.32
CA ASN A 46 48.76 -10.01 -6.92
C ASN A 46 48.70 -9.87 -8.45
N ALA A 47 48.84 -8.62 -8.95
CA ALA A 47 49.88 -8.11 -9.88
C ALA A 47 49.38 -6.84 -10.63
N SER A 48 49.92 -5.64 -10.37
CA SER A 48 51.10 -5.00 -10.99
C SER A 48 50.71 -3.98 -12.07
N GLY A 49 51.12 -2.72 -11.86
CA GLY A 49 51.01 -1.63 -12.84
C GLY A 49 51.30 -0.30 -12.17
N GLY A 50 52.58 0.05 -12.09
CA GLY A 50 53.04 1.26 -11.43
C GLY A 50 52.90 2.53 -12.27
N SER A 51 52.88 3.66 -11.57
CA SER A 51 53.55 4.90 -11.96
C SER A 51 53.55 5.80 -10.73
N GLU A 52 54.73 5.93 -10.14
CA GLU A 52 55.04 6.97 -9.17
C GLU A 52 55.00 8.33 -9.88
N GLU A 53 54.34 9.32 -9.30
CA GLU A 53 54.76 10.70 -9.48
C GLU A 53 54.66 11.43 -8.14
N GLN A 54 55.79 12.05 -7.78
CA GLN A 54 56.11 12.63 -6.49
C GLN A 54 55.29 13.88 -6.15
N THR A 55 54.96 13.96 -4.86
CA THR A 55 55.12 15.14 -3.99
C THR A 55 54.55 16.48 -4.47
N GLN A 56 53.49 16.92 -3.78
CA GLN A 56 53.54 18.24 -3.15
C GLN A 56 52.76 18.22 -1.83
N ASP A 57 53.52 18.49 -0.78
CA ASP A 57 53.08 18.78 0.57
C ASP A 57 52.18 20.01 0.54
N THR A 58 50.87 19.76 0.50
CA THR A 58 49.89 20.72 0.99
C THR A 58 49.17 19.95 2.07
N THR A 59 49.23 20.42 3.30
CA THR A 59 48.48 19.89 4.43
C THR A 59 47.01 19.75 3.99
N LYS A 60 46.64 18.55 3.54
CA LYS A 60 45.35 18.26 2.94
C LYS A 60 44.39 18.21 4.11
N LYS A 61 43.91 19.39 4.52
CA LYS A 61 42.84 19.52 5.49
C LYS A 61 41.63 18.87 4.84
N THR A 62 41.47 17.58 5.10
CA THR A 62 40.31 16.80 4.68
C THR A 62 39.14 17.37 5.46
N VAL A 63 38.49 18.39 4.89
CA VAL A 63 37.16 18.79 5.31
C VAL A 63 36.25 17.64 4.90
N GLN A 64 36.05 16.73 5.85
CA GLN A 64 34.97 15.75 5.82
C GLN A 64 33.68 16.55 5.61
N ALA A 65 33.12 16.49 4.39
CA ALA A 65 31.82 17.09 4.13
C ALA A 65 30.79 16.30 4.95
N GLN A 66 30.34 16.90 6.05
CA GLN A 66 29.36 16.27 6.91
C GLN A 66 28.00 16.32 6.22
N LYS A 67 27.56 15.18 5.67
CA LYS A 67 26.21 15.05 5.09
C LYS A 67 25.18 15.21 6.20
N VAL A 68 24.38 16.27 6.14
CA VAL A 68 23.28 16.48 7.08
C VAL A 68 22.01 15.90 6.48
N THR A 69 21.33 15.02 7.21
CA THR A 69 20.06 14.44 6.75
C THR A 69 19.04 15.55 6.50
N CYS A 70 18.41 15.52 5.32
CA CYS A 70 17.38 16.48 4.98
C CYS A 70 16.15 16.26 5.85
N THR A 71 15.85 17.22 6.72
CA THR A 71 14.71 17.16 7.64
C THR A 71 13.37 17.27 6.93
N LYS A 72 13.33 17.78 5.70
CA LYS A 72 12.09 17.94 4.92
C LYS A 72 11.55 16.62 4.40
N CYS A 73 12.42 15.68 4.02
CA CYS A 73 12.04 14.34 3.58
C CYS A 73 12.50 13.24 4.54
N GLY A 74 13.01 13.60 5.72
CA GLY A 74 13.53 12.62 6.69
C GLY A 74 14.73 11.80 6.21
N GLY A 75 15.42 12.23 5.15
CA GLY A 75 16.51 11.47 4.53
C GLY A 75 16.13 10.65 3.30
N ASP A 76 14.84 10.50 2.97
CA ASP A 76 14.41 9.61 1.88
C ASP A 76 14.69 10.18 0.47
N GLY A 77 15.01 11.47 0.37
CA GLY A 77 15.17 12.18 -0.91
C GLY A 77 13.85 12.45 -1.65
N VAL A 78 12.74 11.85 -1.23
CA VAL A 78 11.45 11.94 -1.90
C VAL A 78 10.33 12.28 -0.93
N LEU A 79 9.24 12.84 -1.45
CA LEU A 79 8.01 13.13 -0.74
C LEU A 79 6.85 12.39 -1.40
N THR A 80 5.86 11.99 -0.60
CA THR A 80 4.61 11.44 -1.12
C THR A 80 3.90 12.49 -1.97
N CYS A 81 3.49 12.11 -3.18
CA CYS A 81 2.73 13.00 -4.06
C CYS A 81 1.35 13.25 -3.47
N THR A 82 1.08 14.49 -3.06
CA THR A 82 -0.18 14.89 -2.43
C THR A 82 -1.35 14.87 -3.42
N SER A 83 -1.10 15.15 -4.71
CA SER A 83 -2.14 15.17 -5.74
C SER A 83 -2.82 13.81 -5.95
N CYS A 84 -2.12 12.70 -5.73
CA CYS A 84 -2.68 11.34 -5.82
C CYS A 84 -2.63 10.58 -4.48
N GLY A 85 -2.26 11.26 -3.38
CA GLY A 85 -2.08 10.63 -2.07
C GLY A 85 -1.07 9.47 -2.06
N GLY A 86 -0.04 9.51 -2.91
CA GLY A 86 0.97 8.46 -3.00
C GLY A 86 0.63 7.25 -3.87
N SER A 87 -0.59 7.16 -4.42
CA SER A 87 -1.01 5.99 -5.21
C SER A 87 -0.50 5.96 -6.64
N GLY A 88 0.03 7.07 -7.16
CA GLY A 88 0.45 7.19 -8.56
C GLY A 88 -0.68 7.39 -9.56
N GLY A 89 -1.93 7.08 -9.18
CA GLY A 89 -3.11 7.24 -10.02
C GLY A 89 -4.13 8.22 -9.43
N LEU A 90 -4.80 8.95 -10.29
CA LEU A 90 -6.01 9.71 -9.94
C LEU A 90 -7.21 8.81 -10.17
N LYS A 91 -8.05 8.64 -9.14
CA LYS A 91 -9.34 7.95 -9.27
C LYS A 91 -10.28 8.87 -10.04
N GLY A 92 -10.46 8.61 -11.33
CA GLY A 92 -11.62 9.14 -12.06
C GLY A 92 -12.85 8.28 -11.75
N SER A 93 -14.01 8.90 -11.63
CA SER A 93 -15.29 8.18 -11.69
C SER A 93 -15.76 8.10 -13.14
N CYS A 94 -16.32 6.96 -13.52
CA CYS A 94 -17.04 6.82 -14.78
C CYS A 94 -18.31 7.68 -14.69
N PRO A 95 -18.61 8.56 -15.67
CA PRO A 95 -19.84 9.35 -15.65
C PRO A 95 -21.09 8.47 -15.86
N THR A 96 -20.95 7.34 -16.56
CA THR A 96 -22.06 6.41 -16.88
C THR A 96 -22.47 5.54 -15.70
N CYS A 97 -21.56 5.25 -14.78
CA CYS A 97 -21.81 4.43 -13.60
C CYS A 97 -21.17 5.05 -12.37
N GLY A 98 -21.18 6.39 -12.25
CA GLY A 98 -20.74 7.23 -11.12
C GLY A 98 -19.56 6.81 -10.21
N GLY A 99 -18.76 5.79 -10.52
CA GLY A 99 -17.72 5.24 -9.65
C GLY A 99 -17.79 3.74 -9.33
N ASP A 100 -18.94 3.06 -9.43
CA ASP A 100 -19.13 1.69 -8.91
C ASP A 100 -18.89 0.57 -9.92
N GLY A 101 -18.98 0.88 -11.22
CA GLY A 101 -18.72 -0.07 -12.30
C GLY A 101 -19.97 -0.81 -12.79
N GLU A 102 -21.14 -0.47 -12.26
CA GLU A 102 -22.39 -1.16 -12.56
C GLU A 102 -23.44 -0.21 -13.11
N VAL A 103 -24.32 -0.75 -13.93
CA VAL A 103 -25.54 -0.06 -14.34
C VAL A 103 -26.75 -0.88 -13.92
N TYR A 104 -27.79 -0.20 -13.45
CA TYR A 104 -28.96 -0.85 -12.87
C TYR A 104 -30.15 -0.73 -13.83
N ILE A 105 -30.81 -1.85 -14.11
CA ILE A 105 -31.91 -1.89 -15.08
C ILE A 105 -33.22 -2.11 -14.33
N ASP A 106 -34.14 -1.18 -14.51
CA ASP A 106 -35.44 -1.19 -13.85
C ASP A 106 -36.43 -2.17 -14.48
N GLY A 107 -37.62 -2.32 -13.89
CA GLY A 107 -38.69 -3.17 -14.43
C GLY A 107 -39.26 -2.71 -15.78
N ASN A 108 -38.88 -1.52 -16.25
CA ASN A 108 -39.25 -0.96 -17.55
C ASN A 108 -38.12 -1.14 -18.59
N GLY A 109 -36.98 -1.72 -18.21
CA GLY A 109 -35.82 -1.92 -19.08
C GLY A 109 -34.92 -0.69 -19.22
N ASN A 110 -35.11 0.36 -18.42
CA ASN A 110 -34.25 1.55 -18.49
C ASN A 110 -33.01 1.39 -17.62
N THR A 111 -31.88 1.79 -18.17
CA THR A 111 -30.57 1.76 -17.49
C THR A 111 -30.33 3.05 -16.71
N ASN A 112 -29.95 2.93 -15.43
CA ASN A 112 -29.73 4.07 -14.53
C ASN A 112 -28.30 4.04 -13.95
N PRO A 113 -27.51 5.13 -14.12
CA PRO A 113 -26.23 5.33 -13.43
C PRO A 113 -26.44 5.50 -11.94
N ASN A 114 -25.65 4.79 -11.11
CA ASN A 114 -25.37 5.20 -9.72
C ASN A 114 -26.60 5.61 -8.93
N PHE A 115 -27.67 4.80 -9.08
CA PHE A 115 -29.03 5.18 -8.75
C PHE A 115 -29.07 5.95 -7.41
N VAL A 116 -29.24 7.27 -7.55
CA VAL A 116 -29.06 8.24 -6.48
C VAL A 116 -30.26 8.08 -5.55
N GLN A 117 -30.02 7.46 -4.39
CA GLN A 117 -30.94 7.37 -3.26
C GLN A 117 -32.25 6.60 -3.50
N MET A 118 -32.31 5.39 -2.93
CA MET A 118 -33.52 4.65 -2.55
C MET A 118 -34.69 4.52 -3.56
N VAL A 119 -34.61 3.52 -4.41
CA VAL A 119 -35.73 2.61 -4.68
C VAL A 119 -35.21 1.24 -4.33
N LYS A 120 -35.10 1.03 -3.02
CA LYS A 120 -35.10 -0.29 -2.40
C LYS A 120 -36.22 -1.06 -3.14
N VAL A 121 -35.91 -2.11 -3.91
CA VAL A 121 -36.87 -3.06 -4.54
C VAL A 121 -37.16 -2.92 -6.07
N LEU A 122 -36.53 -2.08 -6.90
CA LEU A 122 -36.88 -2.03 -8.36
C LEU A 122 -35.74 -2.10 -9.39
N ALA A 123 -34.56 -2.62 -9.05
CA ALA A 123 -33.62 -3.09 -10.08
C ALA A 123 -33.95 -4.54 -10.38
N CYS A 124 -34.47 -4.82 -11.59
CA CYS A 124 -34.78 -6.18 -12.01
C CYS A 124 -33.51 -6.96 -12.36
N HIS A 125 -32.43 -6.27 -12.75
CA HIS A 125 -31.08 -6.84 -12.87
C HIS A 125 -30.00 -5.74 -12.90
N THR A 126 -28.76 -6.19 -12.75
CA THR A 126 -27.55 -5.36 -12.82
C THR A 126 -26.66 -5.83 -13.97
N GLU A 127 -26.00 -4.91 -14.65
CA GLU A 127 -25.01 -5.22 -15.68
C GLU A 127 -23.69 -4.48 -15.46
N THR A 128 -22.60 -5.08 -15.94
CA THR A 128 -21.29 -4.43 -15.99
C THR A 128 -21.39 -3.18 -16.84
N CYS A 129 -20.96 -2.03 -16.31
CA CYS A 129 -21.00 -0.78 -17.05
C CYS A 129 -20.15 -0.89 -18.32
N PRO A 130 -20.74 -0.78 -19.53
CA PRO A 130 -20.01 -0.98 -20.78
C PRO A 130 -19.00 0.14 -21.04
N ALA A 131 -19.22 1.33 -20.50
CA ALA A 131 -18.33 2.48 -20.68
C ALA A 131 -16.99 2.32 -19.97
N CYS A 132 -16.96 1.64 -18.82
CA CYS A 132 -15.72 1.41 -18.05
C CYS A 132 -15.33 -0.07 -17.95
N GLY A 133 -16.11 -0.99 -18.53
CA GLY A 133 -15.88 -2.43 -18.41
C GLY A 133 -15.90 -2.93 -16.95
N GLY A 134 -16.67 -2.27 -16.08
CA GLY A 134 -16.77 -2.68 -14.66
C GLY A 134 -15.73 -2.08 -13.72
N THR A 135 -14.80 -1.26 -14.21
CA THR A 135 -13.77 -0.67 -13.33
C THR A 135 -14.28 0.46 -12.45
N GLY A 136 -15.49 0.97 -12.72
CA GLY A 136 -16.06 2.15 -12.05
C GLY A 136 -15.47 3.48 -12.49
N GLY A 137 -14.47 3.47 -13.37
CA GLY A 137 -13.82 4.67 -13.88
C GLY A 137 -12.45 4.41 -14.48
N GLU A 138 -11.88 5.48 -15.03
CA GLU A 138 -10.53 5.45 -15.58
C GLU A 138 -9.52 5.80 -14.50
N LYS A 139 -8.57 4.90 -14.26
CA LYS A 139 -7.35 5.25 -13.53
C LYS A 139 -6.48 6.07 -14.47
N LYS A 140 -6.37 7.37 -14.19
CA LYS A 140 -5.45 8.24 -14.92
C LYS A 140 -4.14 8.31 -14.17
N THR A 141 -3.03 8.15 -14.89
CA THR A 141 -1.71 8.38 -14.32
C THR A 141 -1.64 9.80 -13.77
N CYS A 142 -1.18 9.94 -12.53
CA CYS A 142 -1.02 11.25 -11.92
C CYS A 142 0.11 12.00 -12.65
N THR A 143 -0.25 13.07 -13.37
CA THR A 143 0.72 13.85 -14.15
C THR A 143 1.72 14.61 -13.29
N LYS A 144 1.43 14.81 -11.99
CA LYS A 144 2.34 15.49 -11.06
C LYS A 144 3.50 14.64 -10.60
N CYS A 145 3.33 13.32 -10.55
CA CYS A 145 4.39 12.38 -10.15
C CYS A 145 4.73 11.36 -11.23
N GLY A 146 4.20 11.51 -12.45
CA GLY A 146 4.45 10.58 -13.56
C GLY A 146 3.86 9.17 -13.39
N GLY A 147 3.19 8.88 -12.27
CA GLY A 147 2.68 7.55 -11.95
C GLY A 147 3.32 6.87 -10.74
N ASP A 148 4.42 7.41 -10.23
CA ASP A 148 5.24 6.72 -9.20
C ASP A 148 4.74 6.95 -7.78
N GLY A 149 3.79 7.88 -7.61
CA GLY A 149 3.27 8.28 -6.31
C GLY A 149 4.24 9.12 -5.47
N LYS A 150 5.43 9.43 -5.98
CA LYS A 150 6.47 10.17 -5.27
C LYS A 150 6.95 11.37 -6.09
N ILE A 151 7.43 12.40 -5.42
CA ILE A 151 8.10 13.55 -6.03
C ILE A 151 9.45 13.76 -5.36
N SER A 152 10.47 14.18 -6.11
CA SER A 152 11.78 14.50 -5.53
C SER A 152 11.63 15.62 -4.50
N CYS A 153 12.29 15.49 -3.35
CA CYS A 153 12.29 16.50 -2.32
C CYS A 153 13.04 17.74 -2.85
N PRO A 154 12.38 18.90 -2.99
CA PRO A 154 13.00 20.08 -3.57
C PRO A 154 14.10 20.66 -2.66
N ALA A 155 14.09 20.35 -1.37
CA ALA A 155 15.07 20.85 -0.41
C ALA A 155 16.44 20.17 -0.52
N CYS A 156 16.50 18.92 -0.99
CA CYS A 156 17.75 18.16 -1.18
C CYS A 156 17.96 17.72 -2.64
N GLY A 157 17.06 18.10 -3.56
CA GLY A 157 17.18 17.71 -4.96
C GLY A 157 17.04 16.21 -5.24
N GLY A 158 16.63 15.41 -4.26
CA GLY A 158 16.41 13.97 -4.42
C GLY A 158 17.36 13.05 -3.68
N ASP A 159 18.48 13.54 -3.13
CA ASP A 159 19.52 12.67 -2.56
C ASP A 159 19.32 12.36 -1.07
N GLY A 160 18.45 13.13 -0.40
CA GLY A 160 18.14 12.95 1.03
C GLY A 160 19.00 13.78 1.98
N TYR A 161 19.92 14.60 1.50
CA TYR A 161 20.87 15.34 2.35
C TYR A 161 21.06 16.79 1.91
N THR A 162 21.58 17.64 2.79
CA THR A 162 21.87 19.06 2.55
C THR A 162 23.28 19.42 2.99
#